data_AF-A0A1S8KQK9-F1
#
_entry.id   AF-A0A1S8KQK9-F1
#
_cell.length_a   1.000
_cell.length_b   1.000
_cell.length_c   1.000
_cell.angle_alpha   90.00
_cell.angle_beta   90.00
_cell.angle_gamma   90.00
#
_symmetry.space_group_name_H-M   'P 1'
#
loop_
_entity.id
_entity.type
_entity.pdbx_description
1 polymer ?
#
loop_
_entity_poly.entity_id
_entity_poly.type
_entity_poly.pdbx_seq_one_letter_code
_entity_poly.pdbx_strand_id
1 'polypeptide(L)'
;MGVIIVILVGMIIAGTIYIYRRKNSSKTAEKMPPLTTEKQAFYQAKGLTKEDMAFFRHTMQTTKETIQHIDTTMEKASKLQAIEKRNRTITTLKAFFQDITTQPERLHEVDQFLYVHLPALDDLTQKYIKVDAHKPKSKATLDILHKSAETIDMICQKINDEYETFHQGNVNHLTTTIELTEDSLDNPSNLF
;
A
#
# COMPACT_ATOMS: atom_id res chain seq x y z
N MET A 1 0.39 -6.62 48.47
CA MET A 1 1.08 -7.66 47.68
C MET A 1 0.43 -7.96 46.33
N GLY A 2 -0.92 -8.00 46.20
CA GLY A 2 -1.58 -8.36 44.93
C GLY A 2 -1.36 -7.41 43.74
N VAL A 3 -1.25 -6.10 43.97
CA VAL A 3 -1.09 -5.10 42.88
C VAL A 3 0.29 -5.19 42.20
N ILE A 4 1.33 -5.52 42.96
CA ILE A 4 2.71 -5.63 42.44
C ILE A 4 2.82 -6.84 41.50
N ILE A 5 2.11 -7.93 41.78
CA ILE A 5 2.12 -9.16 40.95
C ILE A 5 1.44 -8.89 39.59
N VAL A 6 0.34 -8.14 39.56
CA VAL A 6 -0.37 -7.80 38.30
C VAL A 6 0.49 -6.91 37.39
N ILE A 7 1.22 -5.97 37.97
CA ILE A 7 2.12 -5.08 37.22
C ILE A 7 3.31 -5.87 36.64
N LEU A 8 3.89 -6.81 37.41
CA LEU A 8 5.00 -7.65 36.93
C LEU A 8 4.58 -8.60 35.80
N VAL A 9 3.39 -9.20 35.89
CA VAL A 9 2.86 -10.06 34.82
C VAL A 9 2.53 -9.25 33.56
N GLY A 10 1.97 -8.05 33.72
CA GLY A 10 1.73 -7.12 32.61
C GLY A 10 3.00 -6.70 31.88
N MET A 11 4.11 -6.47 32.59
CA MET A 11 5.40 -6.15 31.99
C MET A 11 6.04 -7.33 31.26
N ILE A 12 5.84 -8.57 31.74
CA ILE A 12 6.32 -9.78 31.05
C ILE A 12 5.53 -9.99 29.75
N ILE A 13 4.21 -9.77 29.76
CA ILE A 13 3.37 -9.87 28.55
C ILE A 13 3.71 -8.75 27.56
N ALA A 14 3.87 -7.50 28.03
CA ALA A 14 4.27 -6.39 27.17
C ALA A 14 5.69 -6.58 26.60
N GLY A 15 6.62 -7.10 27.41
CA GLY A 15 7.99 -7.40 27.00
C GLY A 15 8.05 -8.54 25.96
N THR A 16 7.28 -9.61 26.15
CA THR A 16 7.18 -10.70 25.16
C THR A 16 6.53 -10.23 23.86
N ILE A 17 5.47 -9.41 23.91
CA ILE A 17 4.87 -8.78 22.72
C ILE A 17 5.84 -7.82 22.02
N TYR A 18 6.60 -7.01 22.78
CA TYR A 18 7.59 -6.08 22.24
C TYR A 18 8.75 -6.84 21.57
N ILE A 19 9.24 -7.92 22.18
CA ILE A 19 10.26 -8.79 21.59
C ILE A 19 9.72 -9.55 20.38
N TYR A 20 8.45 -9.98 20.38
CA TYR A 20 7.83 -10.63 19.22
C TYR A 20 7.66 -9.65 18.04
N ARG A 21 7.22 -8.41 18.30
CA ARG A 21 7.14 -7.33 17.28
C ARG A 21 8.53 -6.93 16.78
N ARG A 22 9.54 -6.87 17.64
CA ARG A 22 10.93 -6.57 17.26
C ARG A 22 11.61 -7.72 16.51
N LYS A 23 11.31 -8.97 16.84
CA LYS A 23 11.80 -10.16 16.13
C LYS A 23 11.18 -10.30 14.74
N ASN A 24 9.96 -9.79 14.53
CA ASN A 24 9.37 -9.63 13.20
C ASN A 24 9.96 -8.46 12.39
N SER A 25 10.56 -7.46 13.05
CA SER A 25 11.22 -6.32 12.39
C SER A 25 12.71 -6.55 12.10
N SER A 26 13.32 -7.63 12.63
CA SER A 26 14.78 -7.85 12.58
C SER A 26 15.20 -9.21 11.99
N LYS A 27 14.26 -10.07 11.57
CA LYS A 27 14.55 -11.41 10.99
C LYS A 27 14.15 -11.60 9.54
N THR A 28 14.18 -10.52 8.77
CA THR A 28 14.46 -10.61 7.34
C THR A 28 15.19 -9.32 6.97
N ALA A 29 16.52 -9.35 6.95
CA ALA A 29 17.16 -8.72 5.80
C ALA A 29 16.64 -9.55 4.62
N GLU A 30 15.45 -9.16 4.14
CA GLU A 30 14.79 -9.80 3.02
C GLU A 30 15.84 -9.93 1.94
N LYS A 31 16.13 -11.15 1.51
CA LYS A 31 16.99 -11.37 0.36
C LYS A 31 16.22 -10.84 -0.85
N MET A 32 16.25 -9.53 -1.03
CA MET A 32 15.75 -8.86 -2.23
C MET A 32 16.38 -9.63 -3.39
N PRO A 33 15.58 -10.06 -4.39
CA PRO A 33 16.12 -10.79 -5.54
C PRO A 33 17.33 -10.03 -6.10
N PRO A 34 18.40 -10.71 -6.55
CA PRO A 34 19.54 -10.00 -7.12
C PRO A 34 19.08 -9.09 -8.26
N LEU A 35 19.64 -7.88 -8.34
CA LEU A 35 19.37 -6.96 -9.44
C LEU A 35 20.01 -7.53 -10.70
N THR A 36 19.19 -7.96 -11.66
CA THR A 36 19.71 -8.40 -12.96
C THR A 36 20.24 -7.21 -13.74
N THR A 37 21.20 -7.45 -14.64
CA THR A 37 21.76 -6.41 -15.52
C THR A 37 20.67 -5.70 -16.31
N GLU A 38 19.68 -6.44 -16.80
CA GLU A 38 18.52 -5.90 -17.54
C GLU A 38 17.68 -4.95 -16.68
N LYS A 39 17.36 -5.31 -15.43
CA LYS A 39 16.60 -4.43 -14.53
C LYS A 39 17.41 -3.20 -14.12
N GLN A 40 18.72 -3.35 -13.94
CA GLN A 40 19.59 -2.21 -13.67
C GLN A 40 19.57 -1.23 -14.84
N ALA A 41 19.73 -1.73 -16.06
CA ALA A 41 19.67 -0.90 -17.27
C ALA A 41 18.31 -0.22 -17.43
N PHE A 42 17.21 -0.91 -17.15
CA PHE A 42 15.86 -0.33 -17.13
C PHE A 42 15.76 0.86 -16.18
N TYR A 43 16.16 0.72 -14.91
CA TYR A 43 16.08 1.82 -13.95
C TYR A 43 17.02 2.99 -14.32
N GLN A 44 18.21 2.70 -14.82
CA GLN A 44 19.15 3.72 -15.29
C GLN A 44 18.59 4.50 -16.49
N ALA A 45 17.93 3.82 -17.43
CA ALA A 45 17.27 4.46 -18.56
C ALA A 45 16.10 5.36 -18.13
N LYS A 46 15.51 5.08 -16.96
CA LYS A 46 14.50 5.93 -16.29
C LYS A 46 15.10 7.04 -15.43
N GLY A 47 16.42 7.20 -15.40
CA GLY A 47 17.10 8.30 -14.72
C GLY A 47 17.37 8.06 -13.23
N LEU A 48 17.16 6.86 -12.70
CA LEU A 48 17.38 6.58 -11.29
C LEU A 48 18.87 6.43 -10.96
N THR A 49 19.29 7.06 -9.86
CA THR A 49 20.61 6.83 -9.25
C THR A 49 20.67 5.45 -8.58
N LYS A 50 21.86 5.02 -8.12
CA LYS A 50 21.99 3.73 -7.42
C LYS A 50 21.22 3.73 -6.11
N GLU A 51 21.21 4.87 -5.44
CA GLU A 51 20.51 5.12 -4.19
C GLU A 51 18.99 5.09 -4.43
N ASP A 52 18.50 5.77 -5.48
CA ASP A 52 17.08 5.74 -5.86
C ASP A 52 16.63 4.34 -6.26
N MET A 53 17.46 3.61 -7.01
CA MET A 53 17.20 2.21 -7.35
C MET A 53 17.05 1.33 -6.11
N ALA A 54 17.93 1.49 -5.12
CA ALA A 54 17.87 0.72 -3.89
C ALA A 54 16.60 1.06 -3.10
N PHE A 55 16.30 2.35 -2.95
CA PHE A 55 15.11 2.84 -2.26
C PHE A 55 13.82 2.37 -2.93
N PHE A 56 13.71 2.55 -4.25
CA PHE A 56 12.57 2.13 -5.04
C PHE A 56 12.30 0.64 -4.87
N ARG A 57 13.34 -0.18 -5.04
CA ARG A 57 13.20 -1.63 -4.95
C ARG A 57 12.79 -2.09 -3.55
N HIS A 58 13.33 -1.45 -2.51
CA HIS A 58 12.94 -1.75 -1.13
C HIS A 58 11.47 -1.40 -0.91
N THR A 59 11.08 -0.20 -1.30
CA THR A 59 9.69 0.28 -1.22
C THR A 59 8.73 -0.65 -1.94
N MET A 60 9.05 -1.07 -3.18
CA MET A 60 8.22 -1.99 -3.95
C MET A 60 8.15 -3.39 -3.35
N GLN A 61 9.22 -3.87 -2.71
CA GLN A 61 9.18 -5.16 -2.02
C GLN A 61 8.20 -5.10 -0.84
N THR A 62 8.34 -4.10 0.03
CA THR A 62 7.42 -3.90 1.16
C THR A 62 5.98 -3.69 0.70
N THR A 63 5.77 -2.92 -0.37
CA THR A 63 4.45 -2.69 -0.97
C THR A 63 3.81 -4.00 -1.42
N LYS A 64 4.57 -4.84 -2.13
CA LYS A 64 4.11 -6.16 -2.59
C LYS A 64 3.69 -7.05 -1.43
N GLU A 65 4.53 -7.16 -0.39
CA GLU A 65 4.22 -7.95 0.80
C GLU A 65 2.95 -7.44 1.50
N THR A 66 2.81 -6.13 1.61
CA THR A 66 1.64 -5.48 2.23
C THR A 66 0.37 -5.79 1.44
N ILE A 67 0.40 -5.69 0.11
CA ILE A 67 -0.75 -6.04 -0.75
C ILE A 67 -1.14 -7.51 -0.56
N GLN A 68 -0.17 -8.43 -0.54
CA GLN A 68 -0.44 -9.86 -0.31
C GLN A 68 -1.06 -10.11 1.08
N HIS A 69 -0.61 -9.36 2.10
CA HIS A 69 -1.14 -9.48 3.44
C HIS A 69 -2.58 -8.94 3.55
N ILE A 70 -2.88 -7.82 2.89
CA ILE A 70 -4.25 -7.28 2.79
C ILE A 70 -5.17 -8.27 2.08
N ASP A 71 -4.73 -8.83 0.93
CA ASP A 71 -5.48 -9.82 0.14
C ASP A 71 -5.96 -10.96 1.03
N THR A 72 -5.01 -11.64 1.68
CA THR A 72 -5.33 -12.76 2.58
C THR A 72 -6.09 -12.34 3.85
N THR A 73 -5.98 -11.10 4.31
CA THR A 73 -6.66 -10.62 5.53
C THR A 73 -8.11 -10.24 5.27
N MET A 74 -8.40 -9.63 4.12
CA MET A 74 -9.76 -9.26 3.71
C MET A 74 -10.66 -10.48 3.52
N GLU A 75 -10.09 -11.64 3.18
CA GLU A 75 -10.82 -12.91 3.06
C GLU A 75 -11.29 -13.50 4.40
N LYS A 76 -10.74 -13.05 5.54
CA LYS A 76 -10.95 -13.70 6.86
C LYS A 76 -12.29 -13.36 7.52
N ALA A 77 -13.02 -12.35 7.04
CA ALA A 77 -14.31 -11.96 7.60
C ALA A 77 -15.30 -11.52 6.50
N SER A 78 -16.55 -12.00 6.58
CA SER A 78 -17.57 -11.72 5.54
C SER A 78 -17.83 -10.23 5.33
N LYS A 79 -17.71 -9.40 6.37
CA LYS A 79 -17.84 -7.94 6.25
C LYS A 79 -16.72 -7.33 5.41
N LEU A 80 -15.48 -7.82 5.58
CA LEU A 80 -14.32 -7.37 4.79
C LEU A 80 -14.40 -7.87 3.35
N GLN A 81 -14.82 -9.12 3.13
CA GLN A 81 -15.10 -9.66 1.79
C GLN A 81 -16.16 -8.82 1.05
N ALA A 82 -17.21 -8.37 1.74
CA ALA A 82 -18.24 -7.51 1.14
C ALA A 82 -17.67 -6.13 0.75
N ILE A 83 -16.79 -5.56 1.56
CA ILE A 83 -16.09 -4.30 1.25
C ILE A 83 -15.16 -4.50 0.05
N GLU A 84 -14.38 -5.58 0.02
CA GLU A 84 -13.51 -5.94 -1.09
C GLU A 84 -14.31 -6.04 -2.39
N LYS A 85 -15.40 -6.83 -2.39
CA LYS A 85 -16.23 -7.04 -3.58
C LYS A 85 -16.83 -5.75 -4.13
N ARG A 86 -17.25 -4.83 -3.24
CA ARG A 86 -17.83 -3.55 -3.62
C ARG A 86 -16.82 -2.63 -4.30
N ASN A 87 -15.60 -2.54 -3.75
CA ASN A 87 -14.60 -1.57 -4.20
C ASN A 87 -13.59 -2.16 -5.20
N ARG A 88 -13.51 -3.49 -5.30
CA ARG A 88 -12.51 -4.25 -6.07
C ARG A 88 -11.06 -3.89 -5.72
N THR A 89 -10.82 -3.47 -4.48
CA THR A 89 -9.55 -2.86 -4.03
C THR A 89 -8.34 -3.75 -4.26
N ILE A 90 -8.44 -5.08 -4.09
CA ILE A 90 -7.29 -5.97 -4.35
C ILE A 90 -6.88 -5.93 -5.82
N THR A 91 -7.85 -5.82 -6.74
CA THR A 91 -7.56 -5.67 -8.17
C THR A 91 -6.85 -4.34 -8.42
N THR A 92 -7.37 -3.24 -7.87
CA THR A 92 -6.75 -1.91 -7.98
C THR A 92 -5.33 -1.90 -7.43
N LEU A 93 -5.11 -2.45 -6.23
CA LEU A 93 -3.79 -2.52 -5.60
C LEU A 93 -2.75 -3.23 -6.47
N LYS A 94 -3.13 -4.36 -7.08
CA LYS A 94 -2.25 -5.14 -7.97
C LYS A 94 -1.94 -4.37 -9.25
N ALA A 95 -2.94 -3.70 -9.84
CA ALA A 95 -2.75 -2.88 -11.03
C ALA A 95 -1.88 -1.65 -10.74
N PHE A 96 -2.18 -0.92 -9.65
CA PHE A 96 -1.40 0.24 -9.24
C PHE A 96 0.05 -0.11 -8.96
N PHE A 97 0.30 -1.22 -8.27
CA PHE A 97 1.66 -1.75 -8.08
C PHE A 97 2.38 -2.00 -9.41
N GLN A 98 1.73 -2.66 -10.37
CA GLN A 98 2.32 -2.90 -11.70
C GLN A 98 2.65 -1.58 -12.39
N ASP A 99 1.72 -0.64 -12.40
CA ASP A 99 1.89 0.66 -13.05
C ASP A 99 3.07 1.44 -12.45
N ILE A 100 3.19 1.47 -11.11
CA ILE A 100 4.33 2.08 -10.41
C ILE A 100 5.64 1.36 -10.77
N THR A 101 5.64 0.03 -10.86
CA THR A 101 6.87 -0.73 -11.22
C THR A 101 7.37 -0.46 -12.64
N THR A 102 6.50 -0.01 -13.53
CA THR A 102 6.86 0.35 -14.92
C THR A 102 7.28 1.82 -15.08
N GLN A 103 6.95 2.66 -14.10
CA GLN A 103 7.22 4.11 -14.09
C GLN A 103 7.93 4.53 -12.78
N PRO A 104 9.10 3.95 -12.48
CA PRO A 104 9.80 4.17 -11.21
C PRO A 104 10.16 5.64 -10.94
N GLU A 105 10.32 6.45 -11.98
CA GLU A 105 10.59 7.89 -11.92
C GLU A 105 9.42 8.70 -11.31
N ARG A 106 8.20 8.14 -11.33
CA ARG A 106 6.98 8.77 -10.81
C ARG A 106 6.66 8.38 -9.36
N LEU A 107 7.59 7.75 -8.64
CA LEU A 107 7.35 7.26 -7.27
C LEU A 107 6.82 8.36 -6.32
N HIS A 108 7.31 9.59 -6.49
CA HIS A 108 6.90 10.75 -5.69
C HIS A 108 5.41 11.13 -5.85
N GLU A 109 4.77 10.72 -6.94
CA GLU A 109 3.35 11.01 -7.18
C GLU A 109 2.43 10.12 -6.33
N VAL A 110 2.96 9.05 -5.75
CA VAL A 110 2.18 8.01 -5.04
C VAL A 110 2.55 7.90 -3.55
N ASP A 111 3.15 8.94 -2.98
CA ASP A 111 3.60 8.94 -1.58
C ASP A 111 2.44 8.70 -0.59
N GLN A 112 1.26 9.29 -0.83
CA GLN A 112 0.09 9.07 0.03
C GLN A 112 -0.38 7.62 -0.01
N PHE A 113 -0.42 7.01 -1.19
CA PHE A 113 -0.73 5.60 -1.36
C PHE A 113 0.26 4.72 -0.58
N LEU A 114 1.57 4.92 -0.81
CA LEU A 114 2.63 4.05 -0.28
C LEU A 114 2.81 4.16 1.23
N TYR A 115 2.74 5.37 1.78
CA TYR A 115 3.12 5.64 3.17
C TYR A 115 1.95 5.93 4.11
N VAL A 116 0.74 6.14 3.59
CA VAL A 116 -0.44 6.47 4.39
C VAL A 116 -1.54 5.43 4.19
N HIS A 117 -2.12 5.34 3.00
CA HIS A 117 -3.36 4.60 2.80
C HIS A 117 -3.15 3.09 2.75
N LEU A 118 -2.13 2.59 2.03
CA LEU A 118 -1.84 1.16 1.98
C LEU A 118 -1.46 0.60 3.37
N PRO A 119 -0.54 1.22 4.14
CA PRO A 119 -0.24 0.74 5.50
C PRO A 119 -1.43 0.85 6.46
N ALA A 120 -2.26 1.90 6.35
CA ALA A 120 -3.45 2.05 7.19
C ALA A 120 -4.50 0.98 6.89
N LEU A 121 -4.70 0.62 5.61
CA LEU A 121 -5.59 -0.46 5.22
C LEU A 121 -5.13 -1.81 5.81
N ASP A 122 -3.84 -2.10 5.72
CA ASP A 122 -3.27 -3.31 6.30
C ASP A 122 -3.45 -3.37 7.83
N ASP A 123 -3.08 -2.30 8.53
CA ASP A 123 -3.21 -2.25 9.99
C ASP A 123 -4.66 -2.34 10.48
N LEU A 124 -5.59 -1.63 9.82
CA LEU A 124 -7.00 -1.63 10.22
C LEU A 124 -7.68 -2.97 9.94
N THR A 125 -7.42 -3.61 8.80
CA THR A 125 -8.00 -4.93 8.49
C THR A 125 -7.48 -5.99 9.47
N GLN A 126 -6.21 -5.94 9.85
CA GLN A 126 -5.66 -6.80 10.90
C GLN A 126 -6.31 -6.57 12.27
N LYS A 127 -6.45 -5.31 12.68
CA LYS A 127 -7.11 -4.95 13.95
C LYS A 127 -8.57 -5.37 13.94
N TYR A 128 -9.27 -5.20 12.81
CA TYR A 128 -10.64 -5.67 12.63
C TYR A 128 -10.74 -7.18 12.90
N ILE A 129 -9.91 -8.00 12.25
CA ILE A 129 -9.93 -9.46 12.44
C ILE A 129 -9.64 -9.85 13.90
N LYS A 130 -8.68 -9.17 14.55
CA LYS A 130 -8.37 -9.40 15.97
C LYS A 130 -9.60 -9.13 16.83
N VAL A 131 -10.27 -8.00 16.65
CA VAL A 131 -11.46 -7.64 17.44
C VAL A 131 -12.63 -8.59 17.14
N ASP A 132 -12.84 -8.95 15.87
CA ASP A 132 -13.94 -9.82 15.46
C ASP A 132 -13.82 -11.26 16.02
N ALA A 133 -12.59 -11.73 16.24
CA ALA A 133 -12.33 -13.03 16.85
C ALA A 133 -12.69 -13.12 18.35
N HIS A 134 -12.76 -11.99 19.08
CA HIS A 134 -13.04 -12.01 20.52
C HIS A 134 -14.52 -12.34 20.80
N LYS A 135 -14.77 -13.28 21.72
CA LYS A 135 -16.10 -13.66 22.20
C LYS A 135 -16.17 -13.69 23.73
N PRO A 136 -17.30 -13.33 24.35
CA PRO A 136 -18.52 -12.78 23.74
C PRO A 136 -18.35 -11.33 23.28
N LYS A 137 -19.12 -10.89 22.28
CA LYS A 137 -19.06 -9.53 21.75
C LYS A 137 -20.00 -8.61 22.53
N SER A 138 -19.45 -7.54 23.10
CA SER A 138 -20.25 -6.48 23.73
C SER A 138 -20.84 -5.52 22.68
N LYS A 139 -21.82 -4.68 23.06
CA LYS A 139 -22.32 -3.61 22.19
C LYS A 139 -21.20 -2.69 21.72
N ALA A 140 -20.33 -2.25 22.65
CA ALA A 140 -19.18 -1.42 22.31
C ALA A 140 -18.22 -2.09 21.32
N THR A 141 -18.03 -3.41 21.42
CA THR A 141 -17.22 -4.20 20.47
C THR A 141 -17.85 -4.18 19.07
N LEU A 142 -19.18 -4.32 18.97
CA LEU A 142 -19.89 -4.25 17.70
C LEU A 142 -19.82 -2.86 17.08
N ASP A 143 -19.94 -1.80 17.88
CA ASP A 143 -19.84 -0.42 17.40
C ASP A 143 -18.42 -0.11 16.85
N ILE A 144 -17.38 -0.61 17.52
CA ILE A 144 -15.99 -0.50 17.02
C ILE A 144 -15.81 -1.25 15.71
N LEU A 145 -16.34 -2.47 15.59
CA LEU A 145 -16.27 -3.25 14.34
C LEU A 145 -17.00 -2.52 13.21
N HIS A 146 -18.16 -1.93 13.47
CA HIS A 146 -18.89 -1.14 12.50
C HIS A 146 -18.07 0.06 11.99
N LYS A 147 -17.57 0.90 12.91
CA LYS A 147 -16.78 2.07 12.56
C LYS A 147 -15.48 1.71 11.83
N SER A 148 -14.87 0.59 12.22
CA SER A 148 -13.66 0.08 11.57
C SER A 148 -13.97 -0.35 10.14
N ALA A 149 -15.09 -1.05 9.90
CA ALA A 149 -15.52 -1.43 8.57
C ALA A 149 -15.82 -0.22 7.67
N GLU A 150 -16.47 0.83 8.20
CA GLU A 150 -16.68 2.08 7.45
C GLU A 150 -15.37 2.78 7.10
N THR A 151 -14.41 2.79 8.02
CA THR A 151 -13.10 3.40 7.78
C THR A 151 -12.31 2.62 6.74
N ILE A 152 -12.34 1.29 6.80
CA ILE A 152 -11.72 0.41 5.80
C ILE A 152 -12.33 0.68 4.42
N ASP A 153 -13.65 0.77 4.32
CA ASP A 153 -14.36 1.08 3.07
C ASP A 153 -13.94 2.44 2.48
N MET A 154 -13.81 3.46 3.33
CA MET A 154 -13.35 4.78 2.91
C MET A 154 -11.90 4.75 2.40
N ILE A 155 -11.01 4.00 3.06
CA ILE A 155 -9.62 3.87 2.59
C ILE A 155 -9.57 3.13 1.25
N CYS A 156 -10.38 2.08 1.08
CA CYS A 156 -10.53 1.38 -0.20
C CYS A 156 -10.95 2.32 -1.34
N GLN A 157 -11.89 3.23 -1.09
CA GLN A 157 -12.32 4.24 -2.08
C GLN A 157 -11.20 5.22 -2.39
N LYS A 158 -10.52 5.76 -1.37
CA LYS A 158 -9.39 6.67 -1.56
C LYS A 158 -8.27 6.08 -2.41
N ILE A 159 -7.95 4.80 -2.21
CA ILE A 159 -6.93 4.09 -3.01
C ILE A 159 -7.38 3.99 -4.49
N ASN A 160 -8.68 3.80 -4.74
CA ASN A 160 -9.20 3.82 -6.11
C ASN A 160 -9.07 5.23 -6.72
N ASP A 161 -9.39 6.29 -5.97
CA ASP A 161 -9.24 7.67 -6.44
C ASP A 161 -7.77 8.03 -6.73
N GLU A 162 -6.83 7.58 -5.89
CA GLU A 162 -5.39 7.75 -6.10
C GLU A 162 -4.92 7.02 -7.37
N TYR A 163 -5.41 5.80 -7.61
CA TYR A 163 -5.12 5.05 -8.83
C TYR A 163 -5.63 5.77 -10.08
N GLU A 164 -6.86 6.27 -10.05
CA GLU A 164 -7.42 7.05 -11.15
C GLU A 164 -6.63 8.34 -11.39
N THR A 165 -6.25 9.04 -10.33
CA THR A 165 -5.44 10.27 -10.40
C THR A 165 -4.07 10.00 -11.04
N PHE A 166 -3.41 8.90 -10.69
CA PHE A 166 -2.14 8.49 -11.29
C PHE A 166 -2.26 8.30 -12.81
N HIS A 167 -3.41 7.80 -13.30
CA HIS A 167 -3.69 7.64 -14.73
C HIS A 167 -4.14 8.92 -15.43
N GLN A 168 -4.80 9.84 -14.74
CA GLN A 168 -5.15 11.15 -15.31
C GLN A 168 -3.89 11.94 -15.72
N GLY A 169 -2.79 11.81 -14.99
CA GLY A 169 -1.50 12.37 -15.40
C GLY A 169 -1.05 11.88 -16.80
N ASN A 170 -1.29 10.60 -17.11
CA ASN A 170 -0.98 10.01 -18.43
C ASN A 170 -1.92 10.51 -19.52
N VAL A 171 -3.22 10.62 -19.21
CA VAL A 171 -4.23 11.12 -20.16
C VAL A 171 -3.95 12.57 -20.51
N ASN A 172 -3.70 13.43 -19.52
CA ASN A 172 -3.42 14.85 -19.75
C ASN A 172 -2.14 15.06 -20.59
N HIS A 173 -1.10 14.26 -20.35
CA HIS A 173 0.12 14.29 -21.17
C HIS A 173 -0.18 13.87 -22.62
N LEU A 174 -0.97 12.82 -22.83
CA LEU A 174 -1.35 12.36 -24.16
C LEU A 174 -2.19 13.43 -24.90
N THR A 175 -3.17 14.03 -24.25
CA THR A 175 -3.97 15.13 -24.81
C THR A 175 -3.10 16.30 -25.22
N THR A 176 -2.19 16.75 -24.35
CA THR A 176 -1.23 17.84 -24.68
C THR A 176 -0.35 17.46 -25.87
N THR A 177 0.11 16.21 -25.95
CA THR A 177 0.93 15.74 -27.07
C THR A 177 0.16 15.75 -28.39
N ILE A 178 -1.12 15.35 -28.36
CA ILE A 178 -2.01 15.39 -29.53
C ILE A 178 -2.21 16.83 -29.98
N GLU A 179 -2.56 17.75 -29.07
CA GLU A 179 -2.77 19.16 -29.37
C GLU A 179 -1.53 19.82 -30.00
N LEU A 180 -0.33 19.56 -29.44
CA LEU A 180 0.92 20.08 -30.00
C LEU A 180 1.25 19.48 -31.38
N THR A 181 0.92 18.20 -31.58
CA THR A 181 1.13 17.53 -32.87
C THR A 181 0.19 18.06 -33.93
N GLU A 182 -1.09 18.27 -33.59
CA GLU A 182 -2.08 18.88 -34.47
C GLU A 182 -1.69 20.32 -34.87
N ASP A 183 -1.28 21.16 -33.90
CA ASP A 183 -0.79 22.52 -34.17
C ASP A 183 0.45 22.53 -35.10
N SER A 184 1.37 21.57 -34.91
CA SER A 184 2.56 21.41 -35.75
C SER A 184 2.24 20.96 -37.18
N LEU A 185 1.14 20.22 -37.39
CA LEU A 185 0.67 19.80 -38.70
C LEU A 185 -0.06 20.93 -39.43
N ASP A 186 -0.83 21.74 -38.70
CA ASP A 186 -1.56 22.89 -39.24
C ASP A 186 -0.65 24.12 -39.46
N ASN A 187 0.47 24.22 -38.72
CA ASN A 187 1.41 25.34 -38.83
C ASN A 187 2.89 24.90 -38.75
N PRO A 188 3.46 24.36 -39.86
CA PRO A 188 4.81 23.78 -39.87
C PRO A 188 5.96 24.79 -39.65
N SER A 189 5.64 26.08 -39.52
CA SER A 189 6.57 27.19 -39.26
C SER A 189 7.19 27.16 -37.86
N ASN A 190 6.58 26.47 -36.90
CA ASN A 190 6.98 26.44 -35.49
C ASN A 190 8.05 25.38 -35.16
N LEU A 191 8.58 24.67 -36.16
CA LEU A 191 9.58 23.60 -36.00
C LEU A 191 11.06 24.08 -36.08
N PHE A 192 11.31 25.39 -36.10
CA PHE A 192 12.67 25.98 -36.14
C PHE A 192 12.85 27.12 -35.13
#